data_AF-A0A523JPC3-F1
#
_entry.id   AF-A0A523JPC3-F1
#
_cell.length_a   1.000
_cell.length_b   1.000
_cell.length_c   1.000
_cell.angle_alpha   90.00
_cell.angle_beta   90.00
_cell.angle_gamma   90.00
#
_symmetry.space_group_name_H-M   'P 1'
#
loop_
_entity.id
_entity.type
_entity.pdbx_description
1 polymer ?
#
loop_
_entity_poly.entity_id
_entity_poly.type
_entity_poly.pdbx_seq_one_letter_code
_entity_poly.pdbx_strand_id
1 'polypeptide(L)'
;IGGTGNMAAVAGALDTSPEQLGLAVLADNLVYVVWLPILLGSKAFAERFNRWTKVSVNRVADMEKAAMKLHRDDSPPEMRDYLFLAFIAFGVTWLAAWIAPLLPEFPPVLSTSTWNLLLVTTFALALSFTGARNIAGSHNIAMAIIYIFVASMGARASMEGLGQAPAFVLGAFIWISIHGAFCLAGAWLFRVDVHSAAIASAANIGGAASAPVVAAYHKQSLVPVAILMALIGYAIGNYLALLTARLAFWVSS
;
A
#
# COMPACT_ATOMS: atom_id res chain seq x y z
N ILE A 1 -10.25 -1.43 -7.44
CA ILE A 1 -9.36 -0.28 -7.75
C ILE A 1 -9.64 0.80 -6.73
N GLY A 2 -8.61 1.33 -6.08
CA GLY A 2 -8.76 2.42 -5.11
C GLY A 2 -9.36 2.00 -3.77
N GLY A 3 -9.10 0.77 -3.32
CA GLY A 3 -9.38 0.31 -1.96
C GLY A 3 -10.84 0.32 -1.50
N THR A 4 -11.02 0.16 -0.20
CA THR A 4 -12.32 -0.02 0.47
C THR A 4 -13.22 1.22 0.41
N GLY A 5 -12.65 2.43 0.39
CA GLY A 5 -13.42 3.67 0.26
C GLY A 5 -14.17 3.75 -1.08
N ASN A 6 -13.50 3.40 -2.18
CA ASN A 6 -14.14 3.33 -3.49
C ASN A 6 -15.15 2.19 -3.58
N MET A 7 -14.87 1.05 -2.95
CA MET A 7 -15.81 -0.07 -2.88
C MET A 7 -17.13 0.36 -2.22
N ALA A 8 -17.07 1.05 -1.08
CA ALA A 8 -18.25 1.55 -0.40
C ALA A 8 -19.03 2.58 -1.24
N ALA A 9 -18.34 3.50 -1.91
CA ALA A 9 -18.97 4.49 -2.77
C ALA A 9 -19.70 3.84 -3.97
N VAL A 10 -19.08 2.85 -4.60
CA VAL A 10 -19.65 2.11 -5.73
C VAL A 10 -20.84 1.25 -5.27
N ALA A 11 -20.73 0.60 -4.12
CA ALA A 11 -21.83 -0.19 -3.55
C ALA A 11 -23.07 0.66 -3.31
N GLY A 12 -22.90 1.87 -2.77
CA GLY A 12 -24.00 2.83 -2.60
C GLY A 12 -24.59 3.31 -3.93
N ALA A 13 -23.75 3.55 -4.95
CA ALA A 13 -24.21 3.98 -6.27
C ALA A 13 -24.94 2.88 -7.07
N LEU A 14 -24.63 1.61 -6.80
CA LEU A 14 -25.25 0.45 -7.46
C LEU A 14 -26.38 -0.19 -6.63
N ASP A 15 -26.72 0.39 -5.47
CA ASP A 15 -27.69 -0.15 -4.51
C ASP A 15 -27.42 -1.64 -4.17
N THR A 16 -26.14 -1.95 -3.96
CA THR A 16 -25.66 -3.32 -3.71
C THR A 16 -26.13 -3.81 -2.35
N SER A 17 -26.66 -5.03 -2.28
CA SER A 17 -27.17 -5.57 -1.02
C SER A 17 -26.04 -5.74 0.03
N PRO A 18 -26.33 -5.63 1.33
CA PRO A 18 -25.34 -5.83 2.39
C PRO A 18 -24.64 -7.19 2.31
N GLU A 19 -25.34 -8.24 1.88
CA GLU A 19 -24.80 -9.59 1.70
C GLU A 19 -23.76 -9.61 0.57
N GLN A 20 -24.06 -8.99 -0.58
CA GLN A 20 -23.13 -8.90 -1.72
C GLN A 20 -21.91 -8.04 -1.39
N LEU A 21 -22.11 -6.92 -0.67
CA LEU A 21 -21.01 -6.09 -0.18
C LEU A 21 -20.14 -6.87 0.81
N GLY A 22 -20.75 -7.65 1.70
CA GLY A 22 -20.04 -8.54 2.63
C GLY A 22 -19.15 -9.56 1.90
N LEU A 23 -19.66 -10.18 0.83
CA LEU A 23 -18.88 -11.09 -0.02
C LEU A 23 -17.72 -10.39 -0.73
N ALA A 24 -17.93 -9.16 -1.24
CA ALA A 24 -16.88 -8.37 -1.86
C ALA A 24 -15.75 -7.99 -0.88
N VAL A 25 -16.11 -7.58 0.34
CA VAL A 25 -15.14 -7.26 1.41
C VAL A 25 -14.38 -8.51 1.85
N LEU A 26 -15.07 -9.65 2.01
CA LEU A 26 -14.43 -10.93 2.33
C LEU A 26 -13.39 -11.31 1.27
N ALA A 27 -13.78 -11.24 -0.01
CA ALA A 27 -12.89 -11.58 -1.12
C ALA A 27 -11.68 -10.64 -1.21
N ASP A 28 -11.88 -9.32 -1.02
CA ASP A 28 -10.79 -8.33 -1.00
C ASP A 28 -9.80 -8.62 0.13
N ASN A 29 -10.29 -8.88 1.34
CA ASN A 29 -9.45 -9.24 2.49
C ASN A 29 -8.61 -10.50 2.21
N LEU A 30 -9.22 -11.56 1.69
CA LEU A 30 -8.52 -12.81 1.37
C LEU A 30 -7.46 -12.64 0.28
N VAL A 31 -7.81 -11.91 -0.79
CA VAL A 31 -6.85 -11.56 -1.84
C VAL A 31 -5.68 -10.79 -1.23
N TYR A 32 -5.96 -9.82 -0.36
CA TYR A 32 -4.92 -8.97 0.22
C TYR A 32 -3.99 -9.71 1.18
N VAL A 33 -4.50 -10.70 1.92
CA VAL A 33 -3.69 -11.59 2.79
C VAL A 33 -2.64 -12.36 2.00
N VAL A 34 -2.96 -12.77 0.77
CA VAL A 34 -2.01 -13.45 -0.11
C VAL A 34 -1.15 -12.45 -0.88
N TRP A 35 -1.76 -11.39 -1.39
CA TRP A 35 -1.10 -10.45 -2.29
C TRP A 35 -0.07 -9.56 -1.59
N LEU A 36 -0.34 -9.11 -0.37
CA LEU A 36 0.59 -8.24 0.37
C LEU A 36 1.94 -8.94 0.65
N PRO A 37 2.00 -10.18 1.18
CA PRO A 37 3.26 -10.92 1.29
C PRO A 37 3.98 -11.12 -0.05
N ILE A 38 3.25 -11.36 -1.14
CA ILE A 38 3.85 -11.45 -2.49
C ILE A 38 4.51 -10.12 -2.88
N LEU A 39 3.82 -8.99 -2.66
CA LEU A 39 4.36 -7.67 -2.95
C LEU A 39 5.62 -7.41 -2.13
N LEU A 40 5.59 -7.62 -0.81
CA LEU A 40 6.78 -7.43 0.04
C LEU A 40 7.91 -8.40 -0.33
N GLY A 41 7.58 -9.69 -0.48
CA GLY A 41 8.53 -10.74 -0.85
C GLY A 41 9.16 -10.54 -2.23
N SER A 42 8.52 -9.80 -3.13
CA SER A 42 9.07 -9.48 -4.45
C SER A 42 10.42 -8.77 -4.39
N LYS A 43 10.73 -8.08 -3.27
CA LYS A 43 12.04 -7.45 -3.02
C LYS A 43 13.19 -8.46 -3.11
N ALA A 44 12.98 -9.70 -2.65
CA ALA A 44 14.01 -10.75 -2.71
C ALA A 44 14.37 -11.16 -4.15
N PHE A 45 13.50 -10.86 -5.12
CA PHE A 45 13.70 -11.18 -6.54
C PHE A 45 14.14 -9.97 -7.37
N ALA A 46 14.54 -8.86 -6.71
CA ALA A 46 14.82 -7.59 -7.37
C ALA A 46 15.82 -7.70 -8.51
N GLU A 47 16.95 -8.37 -8.30
CA GLU A 47 17.97 -8.50 -9.36
C GLU A 47 17.44 -9.26 -10.59
N ARG A 48 16.76 -10.39 -10.38
CA ARG A 48 16.23 -11.22 -11.46
C ARG A 48 15.14 -10.48 -12.23
N PHE A 49 14.26 -9.79 -11.51
CA PHE A 49 13.18 -9.01 -12.09
C PHE A 49 13.72 -7.83 -12.90
N ASN A 50 14.66 -7.07 -12.34
CA ASN A 50 15.23 -5.89 -12.99
C ASN A 50 16.01 -6.25 -14.26
N ARG A 51 16.66 -7.43 -14.29
CA ARG A 51 17.27 -7.98 -15.52
C ARG A 51 16.21 -8.30 -16.57
N TRP A 52 15.10 -8.93 -16.17
CA TRP A 52 14.00 -9.27 -17.08
C TRP A 52 13.31 -8.03 -17.66
N THR A 53 13.07 -6.99 -16.85
CA THR A 53 12.52 -5.70 -17.32
C THR A 53 13.55 -4.80 -18.00
N LYS A 54 14.81 -5.24 -18.12
CA LYS A 54 15.91 -4.50 -18.76
C LYS A 54 16.11 -3.10 -18.17
N VAL A 55 15.95 -2.96 -16.84
CA VAL A 55 16.27 -1.73 -16.12
C VAL A 55 17.77 -1.47 -16.25
N SER A 56 18.16 -0.25 -16.61
CA SER A 56 19.56 0.11 -16.86
C SER A 56 20.45 -0.18 -15.65
N VAL A 57 21.58 -0.85 -15.86
CA VAL A 57 22.57 -1.22 -14.82
C VAL A 57 23.03 -0.02 -13.99
N ASN A 58 23.16 1.16 -14.61
CA ASN A 58 23.55 2.40 -13.91
C ASN A 58 22.49 2.85 -12.89
N ARG A 59 21.18 2.71 -13.17
CA ARG A 59 20.13 3.02 -12.19
C ARG A 59 20.17 2.08 -11.00
N VAL A 60 20.46 0.79 -11.21
CA VAL A 60 20.58 -0.20 -10.12
C VAL A 60 21.82 0.09 -9.27
N ALA A 61 22.95 0.41 -9.90
CA ALA A 61 24.20 0.76 -9.21
C ALA A 61 24.11 2.09 -8.43
N ASP A 62 23.44 3.11 -9.00
CA ASP A 62 23.18 4.37 -8.29
C ASP A 62 22.21 4.18 -7.12
N MET A 63 21.25 3.26 -7.26
CA MET A 63 20.33 2.85 -6.19
C MET A 63 21.03 2.12 -5.05
N GLU A 64 21.93 1.17 -5.35
CA GLU A 64 22.73 0.46 -4.33
C GLU A 64 23.68 1.40 -3.60
N LYS A 65 24.36 2.31 -4.33
CA LYS A 65 25.22 3.33 -3.72
C LYS A 65 24.45 4.30 -2.82
N ALA A 66 23.21 4.65 -3.18
CA ALA A 66 22.35 5.48 -2.35
C ALA A 66 21.86 4.75 -1.10
N ALA A 67 21.50 3.46 -1.21
CA ALA A 67 21.11 2.62 -0.08
C ALA A 67 22.28 2.37 0.89
N MET A 68 23.49 2.11 0.39
CA MET A 68 24.70 1.98 1.22
C MET A 68 25.07 3.28 1.94
N LYS A 69 24.74 4.45 1.39
CA LYS A 69 24.92 5.74 2.09
C LYS A 69 23.89 5.98 3.21
N LEU A 70 22.73 5.32 3.15
CA LEU A 70 21.67 5.40 4.17
C LEU A 70 21.90 4.44 5.34
N HIS A 71 22.69 3.38 5.16
CA HIS A 71 23.27 2.60 6.26
C HIS A 71 24.37 3.43 6.91
N ARG A 72 23.98 4.41 7.73
CA ARG A 72 24.90 5.20 8.54
C ARG A 72 24.59 5.01 10.02
N ASP A 73 25.66 4.68 10.73
CA ASP A 73 25.83 4.25 12.13
C ASP A 73 25.35 2.84 12.49
N ASP A 74 26.32 1.91 12.46
CA ASP A 74 26.31 0.58 13.08
C ASP A 74 26.43 0.63 14.61
N SER A 75 26.11 1.76 15.25
CA SER A 75 26.06 1.79 16.70
C SER A 75 24.93 0.86 17.17
N PRO A 76 25.22 -0.12 18.05
CA PRO A 76 24.20 -1.01 18.55
C PRO A 76 23.11 -0.17 19.23
N PRO A 77 21.84 -0.31 18.83
CA PRO A 77 20.77 0.50 19.39
C PRO A 77 20.61 0.23 20.88
N GLU A 78 20.52 1.28 21.67
CA GLU A 78 20.22 1.20 23.10
C GLU A 78 18.69 1.26 23.33
N MET A 79 18.25 0.84 24.52
CA MET A 79 16.83 0.95 24.92
C MET A 79 16.30 2.39 24.75
N ARG A 80 17.13 3.39 25.03
CA ARG A 80 16.79 4.81 24.87
C ARG A 80 16.43 5.17 23.43
N ASP A 81 17.11 4.59 22.44
CA ASP A 81 16.85 4.85 21.03
C ASP A 81 15.46 4.33 20.62
N TYR A 82 15.12 3.13 21.09
CA TYR A 82 13.77 2.56 20.88
C TYR A 82 12.68 3.38 21.56
N LEU A 83 12.92 3.87 22.79
CA LEU A 83 11.97 4.75 23.48
C LEU A 83 11.78 6.07 22.75
N PHE A 84 12.85 6.68 22.23
CA PHE A 84 12.75 7.90 21.43
C PHE A 84 12.00 7.66 20.11
N LEU A 85 12.29 6.57 19.40
CA LEU A 85 11.57 6.21 18.18
C LEU A 85 10.08 5.99 18.45
N ALA A 86 9.73 5.30 19.54
CA ALA A 86 8.35 5.13 19.97
C ALA A 86 7.69 6.46 20.30
N PHE A 87 8.35 7.31 21.09
CA PHE A 87 7.84 8.63 21.46
C PHE A 87 7.56 9.50 20.22
N ILE A 88 8.50 9.55 19.28
CA ILE A 88 8.34 10.28 18.02
C ILE A 88 7.18 9.69 17.20
N ALA A 89 7.14 8.37 17.02
CA ALA A 89 6.10 7.72 16.23
C ALA A 89 4.70 7.97 16.81
N PHE A 90 4.51 7.79 18.12
CA PHE A 90 3.23 8.05 18.77
C PHE A 90 2.89 9.55 18.79
N GLY A 91 3.85 10.42 19.06
CA GLY A 91 3.65 11.87 19.08
C GLY A 91 3.22 12.41 17.72
N VAL A 92 3.91 12.01 16.65
CA VAL A 92 3.56 12.37 15.26
C VAL A 92 2.18 11.84 14.89
N THR A 93 1.90 10.57 15.20
CA THR A 93 0.61 9.94 14.89
C THR A 93 -0.54 10.62 15.65
N TRP A 94 -0.35 10.92 16.92
CA TRP A 94 -1.33 11.61 17.75
C TRP A 94 -1.61 13.03 17.23
N LEU A 95 -0.55 13.79 16.92
CA LEU A 95 -0.68 15.14 16.39
C LEU A 95 -1.41 15.15 15.04
N ALA A 96 -1.06 14.23 14.14
CA ALA A 96 -1.74 14.09 12.86
C ALA A 96 -3.22 13.69 13.02
N ALA A 97 -3.51 12.74 13.91
CA ALA A 97 -4.89 12.32 14.20
C ALA A 97 -5.72 13.42 14.86
N TRP A 98 -5.10 14.34 15.62
CA TRP A 98 -5.78 15.49 16.21
C TRP A 98 -6.07 16.59 15.19
N ILE A 99 -5.15 16.84 14.26
CA ILE A 99 -5.30 17.89 13.24
C ILE A 99 -6.20 17.43 12.07
N ALA A 100 -6.11 16.16 11.65
CA ALA A 100 -6.80 15.68 10.46
C ALA A 100 -8.32 15.95 10.44
N PRO A 101 -9.09 15.77 11.53
CA PRO A 101 -10.52 16.04 11.56
C PRO A 101 -10.88 17.54 11.50
N LEU A 102 -9.91 18.43 11.75
CA LEU A 102 -10.10 19.88 11.66
C LEU A 102 -9.96 20.40 10.22
N LEU A 103 -9.47 19.57 9.30
CA LEU A 103 -9.27 19.92 7.90
C LEU A 103 -10.52 19.63 7.07
N PRO A 104 -10.78 20.42 6.01
CA PRO A 104 -11.95 20.22 5.16
C PRO A 104 -11.85 18.88 4.41
N GLU A 105 -12.93 18.10 4.46
CA GLU A 105 -13.04 16.84 3.71
C GLU A 105 -13.63 17.04 2.32
N PHE A 106 -13.10 16.30 1.35
CA PHE A 106 -13.65 16.15 0.00
C PHE A 106 -13.72 14.66 -0.36
N PRO A 107 -14.71 13.92 0.16
CA PRO A 107 -14.85 12.50 -0.13
C PRO A 107 -15.06 12.24 -1.63
N PRO A 108 -14.54 11.11 -2.18
CA PRO A 108 -13.77 10.07 -1.50
C PRO A 108 -12.25 10.38 -1.43
N VAL A 109 -11.78 11.47 -2.03
CA VAL A 109 -10.36 11.72 -2.27
C VAL A 109 -9.66 12.22 -1.01
N LEU A 110 -10.21 13.24 -0.35
CA LEU A 110 -9.67 13.84 0.87
C LEU A 110 -10.57 13.52 2.06
N SER A 111 -10.40 12.33 2.64
CA SER A 111 -11.04 11.95 3.91
C SER A 111 -10.16 12.34 5.11
N THR A 112 -10.70 12.32 6.34
CA THR A 112 -9.88 12.39 7.57
C THR A 112 -8.72 11.39 7.53
N SER A 113 -8.93 10.16 7.05
CA SER A 113 -7.85 9.16 6.92
C SER A 113 -6.78 9.58 5.93
N THR A 114 -7.16 10.19 4.80
CA THR A 114 -6.23 10.77 3.83
C THR A 114 -5.41 11.89 4.46
N TRP A 115 -6.07 12.82 5.16
CA TRP A 115 -5.40 13.94 5.84
C TRP A 115 -4.43 13.47 6.91
N ASN A 116 -4.84 12.50 7.74
CA ASN A 116 -3.97 11.92 8.75
C ASN A 116 -2.69 11.37 8.11
N LEU A 117 -2.83 10.63 7.02
CA LEU A 117 -1.69 10.03 6.34
C LEU A 117 -0.76 11.07 5.69
N LEU A 118 -1.32 12.13 5.09
CA LEU A 118 -0.55 13.26 4.56
C LEU A 118 0.18 14.02 5.67
N LEU A 119 -0.46 14.22 6.83
CA LEU A 119 0.14 14.90 7.97
C LEU A 119 1.26 14.07 8.59
N VAL A 120 1.03 12.77 8.85
CA VAL A 120 2.07 11.85 9.37
C VAL A 120 3.29 11.86 8.47
N THR A 121 3.09 11.77 7.14
CA THR A 121 4.20 11.79 6.20
C THR A 121 4.89 13.14 6.10
N THR A 122 4.15 14.25 6.16
CA THR A 122 4.71 15.60 6.19
C THR A 122 5.57 15.81 7.44
N PHE A 123 5.07 15.41 8.61
CA PHE A 123 5.81 15.50 9.88
C PHE A 123 7.03 14.57 9.90
N ALA A 124 6.89 13.33 9.40
CA ALA A 124 8.02 12.40 9.30
C ALA A 124 9.11 12.94 8.35
N LEU A 125 8.73 13.53 7.21
CA LEU A 125 9.67 14.18 6.30
C LEU A 125 10.32 15.40 6.96
N ALA A 126 9.57 16.24 7.66
CA ALA A 126 10.13 17.36 8.41
C ALA A 126 11.16 16.88 9.44
N LEU A 127 10.84 15.84 10.21
CA LEU A 127 11.75 15.22 11.17
C LEU A 127 12.97 14.58 10.52
N SER A 128 12.89 14.12 9.26
CA SER A 128 14.03 13.58 8.52
C SER A 128 15.14 14.60 8.25
N PHE A 129 14.81 15.90 8.30
CA PHE A 129 15.78 16.99 8.24
C PHE A 129 16.42 17.32 9.59
N THR A 130 15.98 16.68 10.68
CA THR A 130 16.49 16.89 12.04
C THR A 130 17.41 15.75 12.49
N GLY A 131 17.94 15.85 13.71
CA GLY A 131 18.73 14.77 14.34
C GLY A 131 17.98 13.44 14.49
N ALA A 132 16.64 13.44 14.43
CA ALA A 132 15.82 12.23 14.53
C ALA A 132 16.16 11.17 13.45
N ARG A 133 16.70 11.60 12.30
CA ARG A 133 17.11 10.68 11.23
C ARG A 133 18.28 9.76 11.61
N ASN A 134 19.07 10.14 12.62
CA ASN A 134 20.29 9.43 13.03
C ASN A 134 20.06 8.48 14.22
N ILE A 135 18.81 8.27 14.65
CA ILE A 135 18.53 7.39 15.79
C ILE A 135 18.76 5.93 15.36
N ALA A 136 19.62 5.22 16.10
CA ALA A 136 19.95 3.83 15.86
C ALA A 136 18.72 2.91 16.00
N GLY A 137 18.70 1.79 15.26
CA GLY A 137 17.61 0.81 15.36
C GLY A 137 16.31 1.20 14.66
N SER A 138 16.24 2.37 14.00
CA SER A 138 15.08 2.82 13.22
C SER A 138 14.65 1.82 12.12
N HIS A 139 15.63 1.22 11.43
CA HIS A 139 15.34 0.19 10.43
C HIS A 139 14.75 -1.09 11.06
N ASN A 140 15.34 -1.57 12.17
CA ASN A 140 14.91 -2.79 12.84
C ASN A 140 13.48 -2.67 13.36
N ILE A 141 13.15 -1.56 14.02
CA ILE A 141 11.80 -1.34 14.53
C ILE A 141 10.78 -1.15 13.39
N ALA A 142 11.16 -0.47 12.30
CA ALA A 142 10.30 -0.33 11.14
C ALA A 142 9.97 -1.68 10.50
N MET A 143 10.97 -2.57 10.34
CA MET A 143 10.75 -3.93 9.81
C MET A 143 9.89 -4.76 10.76
N ALA A 144 10.13 -4.68 12.08
CA ALA A 144 9.31 -5.39 13.07
C ALA A 144 7.83 -4.95 13.00
N ILE A 145 7.56 -3.64 12.90
CA ILE A 145 6.20 -3.11 12.74
C ILE A 145 5.56 -3.59 11.43
N ILE A 146 6.31 -3.63 10.32
CA ILE A 146 5.81 -4.15 9.05
C ILE A 146 5.43 -5.63 9.16
N TYR A 147 6.23 -6.45 9.85
CA TYR A 147 5.89 -7.86 10.07
C TYR A 147 4.68 -8.04 10.98
N ILE A 148 4.55 -7.24 12.04
CA ILE A 148 3.34 -7.23 12.89
C ILE A 148 2.11 -6.81 12.07
N PHE A 149 2.24 -5.82 11.19
CA PHE A 149 1.15 -5.39 10.30
C PHE A 149 0.70 -6.52 9.38
N VAL A 150 1.64 -7.20 8.71
CA VAL A 150 1.35 -8.36 7.84
C VAL A 150 0.68 -9.48 8.64
N ALA A 151 1.21 -9.80 9.83
CA ALA A 151 0.63 -10.81 10.72
C ALA A 151 -0.79 -10.42 11.16
N SER A 152 -1.03 -9.16 11.49
CA SER A 152 -2.35 -8.65 11.89
C SER A 152 -3.37 -8.72 10.75
N MET A 153 -2.96 -8.42 9.51
CA MET A 153 -3.82 -8.59 8.33
C MET A 153 -4.22 -10.05 8.14
N GLY A 154 -3.28 -10.99 8.32
CA GLY A 154 -3.57 -12.43 8.32
C GLY A 154 -4.54 -12.84 9.44
N ALA A 155 -4.34 -12.32 10.65
CA ALA A 155 -5.19 -12.65 11.80
C ALA A 155 -6.64 -12.11 11.68
N ARG A 156 -6.84 -11.01 10.95
CA ARG A 156 -8.18 -10.43 10.70
C ARG A 156 -8.92 -11.11 9.55
N ALA A 157 -8.26 -11.97 8.79
CA ALA A 157 -8.89 -12.71 7.72
C ALA A 157 -9.88 -13.71 8.31
N SER A 158 -11.17 -13.36 8.30
CA SER A 158 -12.20 -14.31 8.67
C SER A 158 -12.35 -15.34 7.56
N MET A 159 -12.25 -16.62 7.93
CA MET A 159 -12.58 -17.75 7.04
C MET A 159 -14.09 -18.02 7.02
N GLU A 160 -14.86 -17.27 7.82
CA GLU A 160 -16.30 -17.37 7.92
C GLU A 160 -16.95 -16.85 6.62
N GLY A 161 -17.84 -17.65 6.02
CA GLY A 161 -18.46 -17.34 4.72
C GLY A 161 -17.70 -17.85 3.49
N LEU A 162 -16.45 -18.34 3.62
CA LEU A 162 -15.70 -18.93 2.49
C LEU A 162 -16.45 -20.09 1.81
N GLY A 163 -17.14 -20.90 2.61
CA GLY A 163 -17.95 -22.02 2.09
C GLY A 163 -19.24 -21.60 1.40
N GLN A 164 -19.67 -20.34 1.56
CA GLN A 164 -20.95 -19.86 1.02
C GLN A 164 -20.83 -19.39 -0.44
N ALA A 165 -19.65 -18.93 -0.87
CA ALA A 165 -19.46 -18.40 -2.22
C ALA A 165 -18.05 -18.72 -2.81
N PRO A 166 -17.65 -20.00 -2.94
CA PRO A 166 -16.34 -20.38 -3.45
C PRO A 166 -16.06 -19.88 -4.88
N ALA A 167 -17.10 -19.81 -5.72
CA ALA A 167 -16.99 -19.28 -7.08
C ALA A 167 -16.64 -17.78 -7.09
N PHE A 168 -17.18 -17.01 -6.14
CA PHE A 168 -16.90 -15.57 -6.04
C PHE A 168 -15.46 -15.30 -5.61
N VAL A 169 -14.98 -16.06 -4.61
CA VAL A 169 -13.59 -16.00 -4.14
C VAL A 169 -12.62 -16.39 -5.27
N LEU A 170 -12.92 -17.46 -6.01
CA LEU A 170 -12.13 -17.84 -7.17
C LEU A 170 -12.10 -16.73 -8.23
N GLY A 171 -13.23 -16.08 -8.49
CA GLY A 171 -13.33 -14.91 -9.36
C GLY A 171 -12.40 -13.78 -8.91
N ALA A 172 -12.33 -13.49 -7.61
CA ALA A 172 -11.43 -12.48 -7.06
C ALA A 172 -9.94 -12.84 -7.26
N PHE A 173 -9.57 -14.11 -7.10
CA PHE A 173 -8.20 -14.58 -7.37
C PHE A 173 -7.85 -14.58 -8.87
N ILE A 174 -8.82 -14.84 -9.75
CA ILE A 174 -8.63 -14.67 -11.20
C ILE A 174 -8.39 -13.18 -11.50
N TRP A 175 -9.21 -12.30 -10.93
CA TRP A 175 -9.10 -10.85 -11.14
C TRP A 175 -7.75 -10.29 -10.68
N ILE A 176 -7.27 -10.67 -9.49
CA ILE A 176 -5.96 -10.22 -9.00
C ILE A 176 -4.81 -10.76 -9.85
N SER A 177 -4.96 -11.98 -10.39
CA SER A 177 -3.98 -12.56 -11.29
C SER A 177 -3.90 -11.80 -12.62
N ILE A 178 -5.04 -11.37 -13.16
CA ILE A 178 -5.12 -10.49 -14.34
C ILE A 178 -4.43 -9.16 -14.03
N HIS A 179 -4.76 -8.51 -12.91
CA HIS A 179 -4.09 -7.28 -12.46
C HIS A 179 -2.57 -7.48 -12.37
N GLY A 180 -2.12 -8.57 -11.75
CA GLY A 180 -0.72 -8.95 -11.67
C GLY A 180 -0.07 -9.06 -13.04
N ALA A 181 -0.70 -9.74 -13.99
CA ALA A 181 -0.21 -9.86 -15.36
C ALA A 181 -0.08 -8.49 -16.05
N PHE A 182 -1.05 -7.60 -15.89
CA PHE A 182 -0.97 -6.23 -16.40
C PHE A 182 0.16 -5.43 -15.75
N CYS A 183 0.35 -5.54 -14.43
CA CYS A 183 1.48 -4.90 -13.75
C CYS A 183 2.83 -5.42 -14.25
N LEU A 184 2.96 -6.72 -14.46
CA LEU A 184 4.18 -7.34 -15.00
C LEU A 184 4.44 -6.88 -16.44
N ALA A 185 3.40 -6.90 -17.30
CA ALA A 185 3.50 -6.43 -18.67
C ALA A 185 3.86 -4.95 -18.74
N GLY A 186 3.24 -4.11 -17.91
CA GLY A 186 3.57 -2.69 -17.80
C GLY A 186 5.00 -2.47 -17.29
N ALA A 187 5.43 -3.20 -16.27
CA ALA A 187 6.80 -3.11 -15.75
C ALA A 187 7.84 -3.49 -16.81
N TRP A 188 7.56 -4.49 -17.64
CA TRP A 188 8.40 -4.87 -18.77
C TRP A 188 8.40 -3.82 -19.89
N LEU A 189 7.22 -3.32 -20.27
CA LEU A 189 7.06 -2.33 -21.35
C LEU A 189 7.76 -1.01 -21.02
N PHE A 190 7.56 -0.51 -19.80
CA PHE A 190 8.10 0.77 -19.34
C PHE A 190 9.47 0.64 -18.66
N ARG A 191 10.04 -0.57 -18.58
CA ARG A 191 11.34 -0.88 -17.96
C ARG A 191 11.44 -0.36 -16.53
N VAL A 192 10.46 -0.74 -15.73
CA VAL A 192 10.30 -0.34 -14.33
C VAL A 192 10.94 -1.41 -13.42
N ASP A 193 11.52 -0.97 -12.30
CA ASP A 193 12.12 -1.86 -11.30
C ASP A 193 11.06 -2.51 -10.41
N VAL A 194 11.41 -3.64 -9.76
CA VAL A 194 10.47 -4.41 -8.94
C VAL A 194 9.84 -3.57 -7.82
N HIS A 195 10.59 -2.61 -7.24
CA HIS A 195 10.10 -1.81 -6.12
C HIS A 195 8.99 -0.89 -6.57
N SER A 196 9.21 -0.18 -7.68
CA SER A 196 8.21 0.71 -8.26
C SER A 196 6.98 -0.06 -8.74
N ALA A 197 7.16 -1.25 -9.32
CA ALA A 197 6.04 -2.12 -9.74
C ALA A 197 5.20 -2.61 -8.55
N ALA A 198 5.85 -3.06 -7.47
CA ALA A 198 5.17 -3.50 -6.25
C ALA A 198 4.39 -2.36 -5.58
N ILE A 199 5.01 -1.18 -5.48
CA ILE A 199 4.37 0.03 -4.93
C ILE A 199 3.17 0.45 -5.78
N ALA A 200 3.29 0.45 -7.10
CA ALA A 200 2.19 0.79 -8.01
C ALA A 200 1.03 -0.20 -7.89
N SER A 201 1.32 -1.50 -7.79
CA SER A 201 0.30 -2.53 -7.56
C SER A 201 -0.41 -2.33 -6.23
N ALA A 202 0.33 -2.06 -5.14
CA ALA A 202 -0.22 -1.76 -3.82
C ALA A 202 -1.13 -0.52 -3.84
N ALA A 203 -0.71 0.55 -4.52
CA ALA A 203 -1.49 1.78 -4.68
C ALA A 203 -2.81 1.56 -5.40
N ASN A 204 -2.83 0.68 -6.41
CA ASN A 204 -4.04 0.39 -7.18
C ASN A 204 -5.05 -0.49 -6.42
N ILE A 205 -4.56 -1.49 -5.67
CA ILE A 205 -5.41 -2.47 -4.97
C ILE A 205 -5.75 -1.96 -3.57
N GLY A 206 -4.74 -1.82 -2.72
CA GLY A 206 -4.90 -1.60 -1.29
C GLY A 206 -4.98 -0.13 -0.88
N GLY A 207 -4.91 0.80 -1.83
CA GLY A 207 -5.20 2.21 -1.62
C GLY A 207 -4.24 2.91 -0.65
N ALA A 208 -4.71 4.04 -0.11
CA ALA A 208 -3.90 4.94 0.71
C ALA A 208 -3.42 4.30 2.01
N ALA A 209 -4.13 3.30 2.54
CA ALA A 209 -3.78 2.65 3.80
C ALA A 209 -2.52 1.76 3.70
N SER A 210 -2.30 1.12 2.55
CA SER A 210 -1.33 0.02 2.46
C SER A 210 -0.20 0.25 1.46
N ALA A 211 -0.42 1.09 0.43
CA ALA A 211 0.63 1.51 -0.49
C ALA A 211 1.85 2.14 0.22
N PRO A 212 1.68 2.99 1.26
CA PRO A 212 2.80 3.57 2.00
C PRO A 212 3.60 2.51 2.75
N VAL A 213 2.96 1.44 3.23
CA VAL A 213 3.61 0.34 3.94
C VAL A 213 4.51 -0.44 2.98
N VAL A 214 3.99 -0.79 1.80
CA VAL A 214 4.78 -1.46 0.74
C VAL A 214 5.92 -0.56 0.28
N ALA A 215 5.69 0.74 0.13
CA ALA A 215 6.73 1.71 -0.20
C ALA A 215 7.79 1.80 0.90
N ALA A 216 7.42 1.87 2.17
CA ALA A 216 8.38 1.92 3.28
C ALA A 216 9.27 0.66 3.33
N TYR A 217 8.73 -0.51 3.00
CA TYR A 217 9.49 -1.76 2.91
C TYR A 217 10.45 -1.80 1.70
N HIS A 218 9.97 -1.35 0.54
CA HIS A 218 10.73 -1.39 -0.70
C HIS A 218 11.73 -0.24 -0.81
N LYS A 219 11.25 1.01 -0.74
CA LYS A 219 11.98 2.27 -0.88
C LYS A 219 11.25 3.40 -0.12
N GLN A 220 11.76 3.76 1.06
CA GLN A 220 11.17 4.82 1.90
C GLN A 220 11.02 6.17 1.17
N SER A 221 11.93 6.51 0.26
CA SER A 221 11.85 7.73 -0.55
C SER A 221 10.63 7.79 -1.48
N LEU A 222 10.01 6.65 -1.79
CA LEU A 222 8.82 6.56 -2.63
C LEU A 222 7.52 6.58 -1.82
N VAL A 223 7.56 6.66 -0.49
CA VAL A 223 6.36 6.73 0.36
C VAL A 223 5.45 7.89 -0.05
N PRO A 224 5.93 9.14 -0.23
CA PRO A 224 5.06 10.25 -0.66
C PRO A 224 4.44 9.99 -2.05
N VAL A 225 5.21 9.41 -2.97
CA VAL A 225 4.74 9.07 -4.32
C VAL A 225 3.66 7.99 -4.26
N ALA A 226 3.83 6.97 -3.44
CA ALA A 226 2.86 5.90 -3.23
C ALA A 226 1.51 6.44 -2.74
N ILE A 227 1.54 7.43 -1.85
CA ILE A 227 0.34 8.10 -1.34
C ILE A 227 -0.37 8.84 -2.46
N LEU A 228 0.35 9.68 -3.20
CA LEU A 228 -0.23 10.43 -4.32
C LEU A 228 -0.81 9.49 -5.38
N MET A 229 -0.11 8.41 -5.72
CA MET A 229 -0.61 7.38 -6.64
C MET A 229 -1.90 6.73 -6.12
N ALA A 230 -1.97 6.41 -4.82
CA ALA A 230 -3.17 5.84 -4.23
C ALA A 230 -4.36 6.83 -4.25
N LEU A 231 -4.10 8.13 -4.03
CA LEU A 231 -5.13 9.17 -4.10
C LEU A 231 -5.65 9.39 -5.53
N ILE A 232 -4.78 9.29 -6.54
CA ILE A 232 -5.20 9.28 -7.94
C ILE A 232 -6.08 8.05 -8.21
N GLY A 233 -5.70 6.88 -7.67
CA GLY A 233 -6.52 5.67 -7.72
C GLY A 233 -7.89 5.84 -7.06
N TYR A 234 -7.97 6.56 -5.94
CA TYR A 234 -9.24 6.90 -5.27
C TYR A 234 -10.10 7.78 -6.17
N ALA A 235 -9.52 8.87 -6.70
CA ALA A 235 -10.23 9.82 -7.54
C ALA A 235 -10.82 9.16 -8.81
N ILE A 236 -10.06 8.29 -9.48
CA ILE A 236 -10.46 7.70 -10.76
C ILE A 236 -11.30 6.41 -10.55
N GLY A 237 -11.07 5.69 -9.45
CA GLY A 237 -11.60 4.34 -9.27
C GLY A 237 -13.13 4.25 -9.24
N ASN A 238 -13.84 5.25 -8.69
CA ASN A 238 -15.30 5.27 -8.70
C ASN A 238 -15.88 5.31 -10.11
N TYR A 239 -15.36 6.20 -10.95
CA TYR A 239 -15.82 6.35 -12.33
C TYR A 239 -15.57 5.09 -13.15
N LEU A 240 -14.37 4.51 -13.02
CA LEU A 240 -14.02 3.27 -13.72
C LEU A 240 -14.83 2.07 -13.22
N ALA A 241 -15.12 1.99 -11.92
CA ALA A 241 -15.92 0.92 -11.37
C ALA A 241 -17.37 0.98 -11.87
N LEU A 242 -18.00 2.16 -11.90
CA LEU A 242 -19.35 2.34 -12.44
C LEU A 242 -19.40 2.05 -13.95
N LEU A 243 -18.39 2.48 -14.69
CA LEU A 243 -18.26 2.13 -16.11
C LEU A 243 -18.16 0.62 -16.30
N THR A 244 -17.32 -0.05 -15.49
CA THR A 244 -17.13 -1.51 -15.55
C THR A 244 -18.42 -2.24 -15.20
N ALA A 245 -19.15 -1.80 -14.17
CA ALA A 245 -20.45 -2.35 -13.80
C ALA A 245 -21.46 -2.21 -14.94
N ARG A 246 -21.47 -1.06 -15.63
CA ARG A 246 -22.35 -0.84 -16.79
C ARG A 246 -22.00 -1.75 -17.97
N LEU A 247 -20.71 -1.93 -18.26
CA LEU A 247 -20.24 -2.85 -19.29
C LEU A 247 -20.60 -4.30 -18.95
N ALA A 248 -20.44 -4.71 -17.69
CA ALA A 248 -20.83 -6.04 -17.23
C ALA A 248 -22.34 -6.28 -17.39
N PHE A 249 -23.17 -5.29 -17.03
CA PHE A 249 -24.61 -5.34 -17.22
C PHE A 249 -24.99 -5.54 -18.71
N TRP A 250 -24.27 -4.91 -19.63
CA TRP A 250 -24.51 -5.06 -21.08
C TRP A 250 -24.15 -6.44 -21.60
N VAL A 251 -23.10 -7.05 -21.06
CA VAL A 251 -22.67 -8.40 -21.46
C VAL A 251 -23.57 -9.48 -20.86
N SER A 252 -24.18 -9.23 -19.69
CA SER A 252 -25.08 -10.18 -19.03
C SER A 252 -26.54 -10.10 -19.50
N SER A 253 -26.90 -9.05 -20.27
CA SER A 253 -28.24 -8.84 -20.83
C SER A 253 -28.36 -9.45 -22.22
#